data_AF-C8NA68-F1
#
_entry.id   AF-C8NA68-F1
#
_cell.length_a   1.000
_cell.length_b   1.000
_cell.length_c   1.000
_cell.angle_alpha   90.00
_cell.angle_beta   90.00
_cell.angle_gamma   90.00
#
_symmetry.space_group_name_H-M   'P 1'
#
loop_
_entity.id
_entity.type
_entity.pdbx_description
1 polymer ?
#
loop_
_entity_poly.entity_id
_entity_poly.type
_entity_poly.pdbx_seq_one_letter_code
_entity_poly.pdbx_strand_id
1 'polypeptide(L)'
;MNPKHLLPLLLLALTACQPPQTVENTNLCNYLPPHSEKTRLDDEDAHRFDVAADRISAATAHGNDSKRKHCGQTWRSVASDDDLKTAVASTLGQDWNYRDTLQQGDLTIALWETRSTFWPKQHYALTAAPARDGEPRTLRSTYIKNSDSDLNGAVVFGIIISPFAIVLAIALPLLWRKRRRARQP
;
A
#
# COMPACT_ATOMS: atom_id res chain seq x y z
N MET A 1 23.68 12.56 26.95
CA MET A 1 23.43 12.03 25.59
C MET A 1 23.46 13.22 24.64
N ASN A 2 24.26 13.13 23.58
CA ASN A 2 24.64 14.28 22.74
C ASN A 2 23.54 14.53 21.68
N PRO A 3 22.97 15.74 21.56
CA PRO A 3 21.87 16.02 20.63
C PRO A 3 22.20 15.76 19.15
N LYS A 4 23.49 15.66 18.80
CA LYS A 4 23.97 15.31 17.45
C LYS A 4 23.60 13.89 16.99
N HIS A 5 23.28 12.97 17.90
CA HIS A 5 22.86 11.61 17.55
C HIS A 5 21.34 11.42 17.50
N LEU A 6 20.55 12.38 17.98
CA LEU A 6 19.08 12.33 17.94
C LEU A 6 18.53 12.73 16.56
N LEU A 7 19.16 13.71 15.90
CA LEU A 7 18.75 14.19 14.58
C LEU A 7 18.75 13.11 13.48
N PRO A 8 19.80 12.26 13.33
CA PRO A 8 19.79 11.20 12.32
C PRO A 8 18.79 10.09 12.64
N LEU A 9 18.54 9.78 13.91
CA LEU A 9 17.51 8.82 14.34
C LEU A 9 16.09 9.32 14.06
N LEU A 10 15.85 10.62 14.23
CA LEU A 10 14.59 11.27 13.85
C LEU A 10 14.38 11.29 12.34
N LEU A 11 15.44 11.55 11.56
CA LEU A 11 15.39 11.50 10.10
C LEU A 11 15.14 10.08 9.57
N LEU A 12 15.76 9.05 10.18
CA LEU A 12 15.45 7.63 9.89
C LEU A 12 14.00 7.25 10.24
N ALA A 13 13.44 7.80 11.31
CA ALA A 13 12.03 7.60 11.65
C ALA A 13 11.08 8.34 10.69
N LEU A 14 11.53 9.46 10.09
CA LEU A 14 10.78 10.24 9.11
C LEU A 14 10.82 9.63 7.70
N THR A 15 11.90 8.98 7.29
CA THR A 15 11.94 8.26 6.00
C THR A 15 11.05 7.01 6.00
N ALA A 16 10.82 6.41 7.17
CA ALA A 16 9.81 5.35 7.34
C ALA A 16 8.35 5.86 7.29
N CYS A 17 8.14 7.19 7.22
CA CYS A 17 6.82 7.83 7.20
C CYS A 17 6.37 8.31 5.81
N GLN A 18 7.12 8.04 4.74
CA GLN A 18 6.69 8.45 3.40
C GLN A 18 5.68 7.43 2.83
N PRO A 19 4.54 7.90 2.27
CA PRO A 19 3.61 7.01 1.61
C PRO A 19 4.32 6.35 0.41
N PRO A 20 4.09 5.05 0.18
CA PRO A 20 4.76 4.29 -0.87
C PRO A 20 4.59 5.01 -2.21
N GLN A 21 5.71 5.28 -2.87
CA GLN A 21 5.73 6.00 -4.14
C GLN A 21 5.83 4.97 -5.26
N THR A 22 4.90 5.03 -6.21
CA THR A 22 5.07 4.31 -7.48
C THR A 22 6.12 5.01 -8.33
N VAL A 23 6.67 4.29 -9.31
CA VAL A 23 7.60 4.89 -10.27
C VAL A 23 6.87 6.02 -11.03
N GLU A 24 7.48 7.20 -11.06
CA GLU A 24 7.05 8.36 -11.89
C GLU A 24 5.60 8.89 -11.69
N ASN A 25 5.10 9.03 -10.44
CA ASN A 25 3.74 9.56 -10.18
C ASN A 25 2.63 8.82 -10.97
N THR A 26 2.85 7.54 -11.28
CA THR A 26 1.90 6.75 -12.08
C THR A 26 0.56 6.63 -11.35
N ASN A 27 -0.52 7.03 -12.02
CA ASN A 27 -1.86 6.86 -11.48
C ASN A 27 -2.32 5.40 -11.64
N LEU A 28 -2.23 4.62 -10.55
CA LEU A 28 -2.63 3.21 -10.51
C LEU A 28 -4.10 2.96 -10.86
N CYS A 29 -4.99 3.96 -10.72
CA CYS A 29 -6.39 3.82 -11.14
C CYS A 29 -6.53 3.67 -12.66
N ASN A 30 -5.61 4.26 -13.43
CA ASN A 30 -5.67 4.33 -14.89
C ASN A 30 -4.42 3.72 -15.55
N TYR A 31 -3.64 2.93 -14.79
CA TYR A 31 -2.45 2.31 -15.33
C TYR A 31 -2.81 1.27 -16.39
N LEU A 32 -2.16 1.38 -17.54
CA LEU A 32 -2.29 0.49 -18.67
C LEU A 32 -0.90 -0.08 -18.99
N PRO A 33 -0.68 -1.40 -18.86
CA PRO A 33 0.60 -2.00 -19.20
C PRO A 33 0.96 -1.80 -20.69
N PRO A 34 2.26 -1.92 -21.05
CA PRO A 34 2.67 -1.91 -22.45
C PRO A 34 1.89 -2.93 -23.29
N HIS A 35 1.66 -2.62 -24.56
CA HIS A 35 0.94 -3.49 -25.50
C HIS A 35 -0.45 -3.94 -25.01
N SER A 36 -1.13 -3.05 -24.28
CA SER A 36 -2.48 -3.27 -23.79
C SER A 36 -3.43 -2.24 -24.38
N GLU A 37 -4.66 -2.65 -24.66
CA GLU A 37 -5.70 -1.77 -25.22
C GLU A 37 -6.83 -1.60 -24.21
N LYS A 38 -7.26 -0.36 -23.97
CA LYS A 38 -8.39 -0.10 -23.07
C LYS A 38 -9.66 -0.74 -23.66
N THR A 39 -10.40 -1.45 -22.81
CA THR A 39 -11.70 -2.02 -23.19
C THR A 39 -12.77 -1.71 -22.17
N ARG A 40 -14.04 -1.94 -22.55
CA ARG A 40 -15.15 -2.10 -21.62
C ARG A 40 -15.45 -3.59 -21.47
N LEU A 41 -16.00 -3.96 -20.32
CA LEU A 41 -16.56 -5.30 -20.09
C LEU A 41 -17.93 -5.36 -20.76
N ASP A 42 -18.26 -6.51 -21.35
CA ASP A 42 -19.66 -6.84 -21.65
C ASP A 42 -20.38 -7.27 -20.36
N ASP A 43 -21.69 -7.52 -20.42
CA ASP A 43 -22.50 -7.78 -19.22
C ASP A 43 -22.10 -9.09 -18.50
N GLU A 44 -21.65 -10.11 -19.25
CA GLU A 44 -21.22 -11.40 -18.68
C GLU A 44 -19.86 -11.26 -17.98
N ASP A 45 -18.89 -10.67 -18.67
CA ASP A 45 -17.58 -10.38 -18.10
C ASP A 45 -17.71 -9.38 -16.94
N ALA A 46 -18.61 -8.39 -17.01
CA ALA A 46 -18.84 -7.43 -15.92
C ALA A 46 -19.22 -8.16 -14.63
N HIS A 47 -20.20 -9.07 -14.70
CA HIS A 47 -20.60 -9.87 -13.53
C HIS A 47 -19.44 -10.72 -13.00
N ARG A 48 -18.71 -11.43 -13.88
CA ARG A 48 -17.58 -12.29 -13.48
C ARG A 48 -16.47 -11.48 -12.78
N PHE A 49 -16.12 -10.33 -13.32
CA PHE A 49 -15.09 -9.46 -12.76
C PHE A 49 -15.55 -8.74 -11.48
N ASP A 50 -16.84 -8.47 -11.32
CA ASP A 50 -17.38 -7.91 -10.07
C ASP A 50 -17.33 -8.94 -8.94
N VAL A 51 -17.65 -10.21 -9.20
CA VAL A 51 -17.46 -11.30 -8.22
C VAL A 51 -15.96 -11.47 -7.88
N ALA A 52 -15.06 -11.30 -8.85
CA ALA A 52 -13.62 -11.27 -8.57
C ALA A 52 -13.21 -10.07 -7.71
N ALA A 53 -13.83 -8.90 -7.90
CA ALA A 53 -13.62 -7.73 -7.06
C ALA A 53 -14.07 -7.99 -5.61
N ASP A 54 -15.17 -8.69 -5.40
CA ASP A 54 -15.61 -9.12 -4.06
C ASP A 54 -14.59 -10.07 -3.41
N ARG A 55 -14.04 -11.01 -4.18
CA ARG A 55 -12.98 -11.91 -3.70
C ARG A 55 -11.72 -11.15 -3.29
N ILE A 56 -11.28 -10.18 -4.09
CA ILE A 56 -10.17 -9.28 -3.74
C ILE A 56 -10.53 -8.51 -2.47
N SER A 57 -11.78 -8.01 -2.38
CA SER A 57 -12.22 -7.21 -1.25
C SER A 57 -12.16 -8.00 0.05
N ALA A 58 -12.65 -9.24 0.05
CA ALA A 58 -12.57 -10.16 1.19
C ALA A 58 -11.12 -10.50 1.58
N ALA A 59 -10.23 -10.71 0.60
CA ALA A 59 -8.82 -11.02 0.85
C ALA A 59 -8.01 -9.83 1.42
N THR A 60 -8.52 -8.62 1.24
CA THR A 60 -7.87 -7.35 1.64
C THR A 60 -8.64 -6.61 2.74
N ALA A 61 -9.77 -7.17 3.21
CA ALA A 61 -10.63 -6.53 4.20
C ALA A 61 -9.95 -6.49 5.57
N HIS A 62 -9.66 -5.28 6.06
CA HIS A 62 -9.10 -5.01 7.37
C HIS A 62 -9.88 -3.86 8.04
N GLY A 63 -10.59 -4.16 9.13
CA GLY A 63 -11.36 -3.16 9.87
C GLY A 63 -12.68 -2.78 9.18
N ASN A 64 -13.00 -1.48 9.14
CA ASN A 64 -14.24 -1.00 8.54
C ASN A 64 -14.07 -0.74 7.02
N ASP A 65 -14.68 -1.60 6.20
CA ASP A 65 -14.63 -1.53 4.73
C ASP A 65 -15.35 -0.30 4.13
N SER A 66 -16.23 0.39 4.89
CA SER A 66 -16.98 1.56 4.39
C SER A 66 -16.08 2.74 4.00
N LYS A 67 -14.80 2.68 4.38
CA LYS A 67 -13.80 3.69 4.12
C LYS A 67 -12.83 3.22 3.04
N ARG A 68 -13.20 2.39 2.07
CA ARG A 68 -12.27 1.96 1.00
C ARG A 68 -12.52 2.72 -0.29
N LYS A 69 -11.46 3.23 -0.90
CA LYS A 69 -11.46 3.79 -2.26
C LYS A 69 -11.04 2.67 -3.20
N HIS A 70 -11.91 2.37 -4.16
CA HIS A 70 -11.69 1.39 -5.21
C HIS A 70 -11.66 2.12 -6.55
N CYS A 71 -10.59 1.92 -7.32
CA CYS A 71 -10.50 2.37 -8.69
C CYS A 71 -9.73 1.36 -9.52
N GLY A 72 -9.78 1.50 -10.83
CA GLY A 72 -9.11 0.57 -11.72
C GLY A 72 -9.59 0.72 -13.14
N GLN A 73 -8.92 -0.02 -14.03
CA GLN A 73 -9.18 0.05 -15.46
C GLN A 73 -9.25 -1.36 -16.04
N THR A 74 -10.15 -1.52 -17.02
CA THR A 74 -10.24 -2.74 -17.82
C THR A 74 -9.50 -2.54 -19.14
N TRP A 75 -8.80 -3.58 -19.58
CA TRP A 75 -8.01 -3.59 -20.80
C TRP A 75 -7.86 -5.01 -21.35
N ARG A 76 -7.39 -5.13 -22.60
CA ARG A 76 -7.07 -6.39 -23.25
C ARG A 76 -5.58 -6.46 -23.56
N SER A 77 -5.00 -7.66 -23.47
CA SER A 77 -3.62 -7.89 -23.88
C SER A 77 -3.37 -9.35 -24.28
N VAL A 78 -2.39 -9.54 -25.15
CA VAL A 78 -1.83 -10.86 -25.52
C VAL A 78 -0.60 -11.22 -24.69
N ALA A 79 -0.12 -10.32 -23.82
CA ALA A 79 1.06 -10.55 -23.01
C ALA A 79 0.83 -11.71 -22.02
N SER A 80 1.91 -12.46 -21.75
CA SER A 80 1.89 -13.58 -20.81
C SER A 80 1.61 -13.12 -19.37
N ASP A 81 1.19 -14.04 -18.51
CA ASP A 81 0.99 -13.72 -17.08
C ASP A 81 2.27 -13.20 -16.42
N ASP A 82 3.41 -13.77 -16.80
CA ASP A 82 4.71 -13.40 -16.24
C ASP A 82 5.17 -12.02 -16.73
N ASP A 83 4.95 -11.69 -18.01
CA ASP A 83 5.24 -10.36 -18.56
C ASP A 83 4.38 -9.28 -17.88
N LEU A 84 3.09 -9.57 -17.71
CA LEU A 84 2.16 -8.64 -17.06
C LEU A 84 2.47 -8.46 -15.58
N LYS A 85 2.77 -9.55 -14.85
CA LYS A 85 3.23 -9.49 -13.46
C LYS A 85 4.52 -8.69 -13.34
N THR A 86 5.46 -8.86 -14.27
CA THR A 86 6.73 -8.13 -14.30
C THR A 86 6.51 -6.64 -14.58
N ALA A 87 5.69 -6.30 -15.57
CA ALA A 87 5.35 -4.91 -15.90
C ALA A 87 4.67 -4.20 -14.72
N VAL A 88 3.68 -4.84 -14.11
CA VAL A 88 2.99 -4.33 -12.91
C VAL A 88 3.97 -4.17 -11.75
N ALA A 89 4.79 -5.18 -11.45
CA ALA A 89 5.78 -5.11 -10.37
C ALA A 89 6.79 -3.97 -10.59
N SER A 90 7.22 -3.77 -11.84
CA SER A 90 8.11 -2.66 -12.21
C SER A 90 7.45 -1.29 -11.97
N THR A 91 6.19 -1.13 -12.36
CA THR A 91 5.43 0.12 -12.15
C THR A 91 5.16 0.40 -10.66
N LEU A 92 4.79 -0.63 -9.91
CA LEU A 92 4.55 -0.51 -8.46
C LEU A 92 5.85 -0.14 -7.72
N GLY A 93 6.98 -0.71 -8.13
CA GLY A 93 8.29 -0.40 -7.57
C GLY A 93 8.60 -1.13 -6.27
N GLN A 94 9.69 -0.74 -5.62
CA GLN A 94 10.28 -1.47 -4.48
C GLN A 94 9.44 -1.40 -3.20
N ASP A 95 8.55 -0.42 -3.08
CA ASP A 95 7.67 -0.23 -1.93
C ASP A 95 6.52 -1.24 -1.88
N TRP A 96 6.38 -2.07 -2.91
CA TRP A 96 5.34 -3.08 -3.02
C TRP A 96 5.93 -4.48 -2.95
N ASN A 97 5.14 -5.42 -2.46
CA ASN A 97 5.46 -6.82 -2.44
C ASN A 97 4.33 -7.61 -3.10
N TYR A 98 4.71 -8.62 -3.87
CA TYR A 98 3.76 -9.62 -4.31
C TYR A 98 3.30 -10.42 -3.09
N ARG A 99 1.98 -10.53 -2.92
CA ARG A 99 1.37 -11.19 -1.76
C ARG A 99 0.97 -12.61 -2.09
N ASP A 100 0.09 -12.79 -3.07
CA ASP A 100 -0.47 -14.10 -3.43
C ASP A 100 -1.12 -14.09 -4.82
N THR A 101 -1.46 -15.28 -5.34
CA THR A 101 -2.40 -15.46 -6.46
C THR A 101 -3.67 -16.10 -5.93
N LEU A 102 -4.80 -15.43 -6.13
CA LEU A 102 -6.12 -15.95 -5.82
C LEU A 102 -6.80 -16.47 -7.10
N GLN A 103 -7.74 -17.39 -6.91
CA GLN A 103 -8.60 -17.90 -7.99
C GLN A 103 -10.06 -17.52 -7.71
N GLN A 104 -10.78 -17.12 -8.77
CA GLN A 104 -12.22 -16.89 -8.74
C GLN A 104 -12.83 -17.38 -10.07
N GLY A 105 -13.48 -18.55 -10.03
CA GLY A 105 -13.93 -19.20 -11.26
C GLY A 105 -12.73 -19.56 -12.15
N ASP A 106 -12.76 -19.12 -13.40
CA ASP A 106 -11.65 -19.24 -14.35
C ASP A 106 -10.69 -18.04 -14.34
N LEU A 107 -10.97 -17.01 -13.53
CA LEU A 107 -10.16 -15.81 -13.43
C LEU A 107 -9.03 -15.98 -12.42
N THR A 108 -7.82 -15.60 -12.84
CA THR A 108 -6.64 -15.56 -11.98
C THR A 108 -6.42 -14.14 -11.46
N ILE A 109 -6.18 -14.00 -10.17
CA ILE A 109 -6.01 -12.69 -9.50
C ILE A 109 -4.61 -12.63 -8.88
N ALA A 110 -3.71 -11.85 -9.46
CA ALA A 110 -2.43 -11.56 -8.84
C ALA A 110 -2.57 -10.36 -7.88
N LEU A 111 -2.13 -10.52 -6.63
CA LEU A 111 -2.30 -9.51 -5.58
C LEU A 111 -0.95 -9.00 -5.07
N TRP A 112 -0.82 -7.67 -5.02
CA TRP A 112 0.28 -6.95 -4.41
C TRP A 112 -0.20 -6.14 -3.21
N GLU A 113 0.73 -5.92 -2.28
CA GLU A 113 0.52 -5.14 -1.08
C GLU A 113 1.74 -4.26 -0.81
N THR A 114 1.52 -3.07 -0.27
CA THR A 114 2.60 -2.18 0.15
C THR A 114 3.44 -2.81 1.28
N ARG A 115 4.77 -2.78 1.16
CA ARG A 115 5.72 -3.28 2.18
C ARG A 115 5.68 -2.50 3.47
N SER A 116 5.32 -1.21 3.41
CA SER A 116 5.28 -0.34 4.58
C SER A 116 4.47 -0.96 5.72
N THR A 117 5.02 -0.95 6.93
CA THR A 117 4.29 -1.35 8.15
C THR A 117 3.28 -0.28 8.58
N PHE A 118 3.26 0.87 7.88
CA PHE A 118 2.33 1.95 8.10
C PHE A 118 0.93 1.58 7.64
N TRP A 119 -0.03 1.79 8.53
CA TRP A 119 -1.44 1.62 8.24
C TRP A 119 -2.03 2.94 7.72
N PRO A 120 -2.92 2.89 6.71
CA PRO A 120 -3.46 1.70 6.09
C PRO A 120 -2.59 1.11 4.98
N LYS A 121 -2.58 -0.23 4.89
CA LYS A 121 -2.03 -0.96 3.75
C LYS A 121 -2.79 -0.61 2.46
N GLN A 122 -2.06 -0.54 1.36
CA GLN A 122 -2.65 -0.40 0.04
C GLN A 122 -2.47 -1.71 -0.73
N HIS A 123 -3.44 -2.01 -1.57
CA HIS A 123 -3.44 -3.23 -2.37
C HIS A 123 -3.63 -2.88 -3.84
N TYR A 124 -2.96 -3.66 -4.69
CA TYR A 124 -3.13 -3.61 -6.12
C TYR A 124 -3.38 -5.03 -6.59
N ALA A 125 -4.44 -5.24 -7.36
CA ALA A 125 -4.79 -6.53 -7.90
C ALA A 125 -4.86 -6.46 -9.43
N LEU A 126 -4.37 -7.50 -10.08
CA LEU A 126 -4.56 -7.75 -11.49
C LEU A 126 -5.41 -9.00 -11.65
N THR A 127 -6.63 -8.83 -12.11
CA THR A 127 -7.52 -9.93 -12.49
C THR A 127 -7.36 -10.19 -13.98
N ALA A 128 -7.09 -11.44 -14.35
CA ALA A 128 -6.90 -11.88 -15.72
C ALA A 128 -7.89 -12.99 -16.08
N ALA A 129 -8.55 -12.84 -17.23
CA ALA A 129 -9.21 -13.94 -17.91
C ALA A 129 -8.17 -14.97 -18.41
N PRO A 130 -8.54 -16.24 -18.60
CA PRO A 130 -7.63 -17.26 -19.08
C PRO A 130 -7.06 -16.87 -20.44
N ALA A 131 -5.76 -17.13 -20.64
CA ALA A 131 -5.13 -16.94 -21.94
C ALA A 131 -5.71 -17.92 -22.97
N ARG A 132 -5.93 -17.42 -24.19
CA ARG A 132 -6.26 -18.23 -25.37
C ARG A 132 -5.26 -17.90 -26.45
N ASP A 133 -4.79 -18.92 -27.16
CA ASP A 133 -3.67 -18.81 -28.09
C ASP A 133 -3.87 -17.68 -29.10
N GLY A 134 -3.01 -16.64 -29.00
CA GLY A 134 -2.98 -15.51 -29.93
C GLY A 134 -4.10 -14.47 -29.74
N GLU A 135 -5.06 -14.68 -28.84
CA GLU A 135 -6.17 -13.74 -28.64
C GLU A 135 -5.93 -12.80 -27.44
N PRO A 136 -6.20 -11.49 -27.58
CA PRO A 136 -6.16 -10.58 -26.46
C PRO A 136 -7.23 -10.97 -25.43
N ARG A 137 -6.80 -11.35 -24.23
CA ARG A 137 -7.71 -11.66 -23.12
C ARG A 137 -8.09 -10.40 -22.35
N THR A 138 -9.23 -10.44 -21.68
CA THR A 138 -9.71 -9.34 -20.83
C THR A 138 -9.01 -9.35 -19.48
N LEU A 139 -8.59 -8.18 -19.02
CA LEU A 139 -7.96 -7.97 -17.72
C LEU A 139 -8.55 -6.73 -17.03
N ARG A 140 -8.50 -6.72 -15.70
CA ARG A 140 -8.91 -5.58 -14.87
C ARG A 140 -7.89 -5.33 -13.79
N SER A 141 -7.35 -4.13 -13.74
CA SER A 141 -6.63 -3.64 -12.57
C SER A 141 -7.62 -3.18 -11.50
N THR A 142 -7.29 -3.43 -10.25
CA THR A 142 -8.02 -2.91 -9.09
C THR A 142 -7.03 -2.36 -8.08
N TYR A 143 -7.02 -1.05 -7.91
CA TYR A 143 -6.30 -0.38 -6.83
C TYR A 143 -7.25 -0.13 -5.67
N ILE A 144 -6.80 -0.52 -4.49
CA ILE A 144 -7.54 -0.43 -3.24
C ILE A 144 -6.69 0.32 -2.24
N LYS A 145 -7.24 1.45 -1.78
CA LYS A 145 -6.66 2.23 -0.70
C LYS A 145 -7.74 2.45 0.34
N ASN A 146 -7.44 2.27 1.62
CA ASN A 146 -8.33 2.81 2.64
C ASN A 146 -8.40 4.33 2.44
N SER A 147 -9.60 4.84 2.21
CA SER A 147 -9.99 6.23 2.30
C SER A 147 -9.35 6.82 3.55
N ASP A 148 -8.67 7.93 3.32
CA ASP A 148 -8.13 8.77 4.36
C ASP A 148 -9.26 9.04 5.36
N SER A 149 -9.14 8.48 6.56
CA SER A 149 -10.07 8.68 7.64
C SER A 149 -9.29 8.87 8.92
N ASP A 150 -9.01 10.14 9.17
CA ASP A 150 -8.84 10.84 10.45
C ASP A 150 -7.69 10.51 11.39
N LEU A 151 -6.85 9.53 11.09
CA LEU A 151 -5.52 9.50 11.69
C LEU A 151 -4.49 9.41 10.58
N ASN A 152 -4.13 10.59 10.05
CA ASN A 152 -2.80 10.81 9.50
C ASN A 152 -1.84 10.04 10.40
N GLY A 153 -1.05 9.10 9.88
CA GLY A 153 -0.11 8.44 10.80
C GLY A 153 0.88 9.42 11.40
N ALA A 154 1.02 10.65 10.89
CA ALA A 154 1.63 11.77 11.61
C ALA A 154 0.95 12.11 12.96
N VAL A 155 -0.38 12.03 13.05
CA VAL A 155 -1.16 12.19 14.29
C VAL A 155 -1.00 10.98 15.21
N VAL A 156 -1.00 9.75 14.68
CA VAL A 156 -0.68 8.54 15.48
C VAL A 156 0.73 8.64 16.05
N PHE A 157 1.72 9.01 15.22
CA PHE A 157 3.10 9.24 15.65
C PHE A 157 3.19 10.38 16.67
N GLY A 158 2.44 11.47 16.49
CA GLY A 158 2.36 12.56 17.47
C GLY A 158 1.78 12.09 18.82
N ILE A 159 0.72 11.29 18.81
CA ILE A 159 0.09 10.72 20.01
C ILE A 159 1.00 9.71 20.70
N ILE A 160 1.76 8.89 19.95
CA ILE A 160 2.68 7.91 20.53
C ILE A 160 3.95 8.59 21.07
N ILE A 161 4.53 9.55 20.34
CA ILE A 161 5.80 10.20 20.73
C ILE A 161 5.60 11.27 21.82
N SER A 162 4.47 11.98 21.84
CA SER A 162 4.20 13.07 22.80
C SER A 162 4.34 12.65 24.28
N PRO A 163 3.77 11.51 24.73
CA PRO A 163 3.97 11.02 26.10
C PRO A 163 5.44 10.79 26.44
N PHE A 164 6.23 10.20 25.53
CA PHE A 164 7.66 9.97 25.75
C PHE A 164 8.44 11.28 25.83
N ALA A 165 8.12 12.26 24.99
CA ALA A 165 8.73 13.59 25.04
C ALA A 165 8.41 14.32 26.36
N ILE A 166 7.17 14.24 26.84
CA ILE A 166 6.74 14.82 28.12
C ILE A 166 7.47 14.14 29.29
N VAL A 167 7.53 12.81 29.29
CA VAL A 167 8.25 12.05 30.34
C VAL A 167 9.74 12.41 30.35
N LEU A 168 10.39 12.52 29.19
CA LEU A 168 11.78 12.98 29.09
C LEU A 168 11.97 14.41 29.60
N ALA A 169 11.04 15.32 29.25
CA ALA A 169 11.08 16.71 29.69
C ALA A 169 10.93 16.87 31.21
N ILE A 170 10.24 15.94 31.88
CA ILE A 170 10.08 15.96 33.34
C ILE A 170 11.22 15.19 34.05
N ALA A 171 11.60 14.02 33.53
CA ALA A 171 12.58 13.15 34.15
C ALA A 171 14.00 13.72 34.07
N LEU A 172 14.38 14.36 32.95
CA LEU A 172 15.72 14.91 32.76
C LEU A 172 16.05 16.03 33.78
N PRO A 173 15.20 17.06 34.00
CA PRO A 173 15.42 18.05 35.04
C PRO A 173 15.48 17.47 36.45
N LEU A 174 14.62 16.50 36.78
CA LEU A 174 14.58 15.86 38.10
C LEU A 174 15.85 15.05 38.38
N LEU A 175 16.34 14.28 37.40
CA LEU A 175 17.61 13.55 37.49
C LEU A 175 18.80 14.52 37.61
N TRP A 176 18.77 15.63 36.89
CA TRP A 176 19.80 16.67 37.00
C TRP A 176 19.79 17.35 38.37
N ARG A 177 18.61 17.62 38.93
CA ARG A 177 18.44 18.21 40.26
C ARG A 177 18.88 17.25 41.36
N LYS A 178 18.57 15.96 41.23
CA LYS A 178 19.04 14.89 42.14
C LYS A 178 20.56 14.73 42.10
N ARG A 179 21.16 14.73 40.91
CA ARG A 179 22.63 14.68 40.74
C ARG A 179 23.34 15.92 41.29
N ARG A 180 22.74 17.11 41.19
CA ARG A 180 23.30 18.32 41.81
C ARG A 180 23.28 18.26 43.34
N ARG A 181 22.19 17.80 43.94
CA ARG A 181 22.10 17.64 45.41
C ARG A 181 23.07 16.60 45.95
N ALA A 182 23.29 15.50 45.24
CA ALA A 182 24.27 14.48 45.62
C ALA A 182 25.75 14.92 45.45
N ARG A 183 26.00 16.09 44.87
CA ARG A 183 27.35 16.67 44.66
C ARG A 183 27.62 17.88 45.55
N GLN A 184 26.69 18.26 46.42
CA GLN A 184 26.94 19.23 47.47
C GLN A 184 27.39 18.45 48.72
N PRO A 185 28.61 18.66 49.22
CA PRO A 185 29.06 18.08 50.49
C PRO A 185 28.27 18.64 51.68
#